data_AF-A0A8T4M791-F1
#
_entry.id   AF-A0A8T4M791-F1
#
_cell.length_a   1.000
_cell.length_b   1.000
_cell.length_c   1.000
_cell.angle_alpha   90.00
_cell.angle_beta   90.00
_cell.angle_gamma   90.00
#
_symmetry.space_group_name_H-M   'P 1'
#
loop_
_entity.id
_entity.type
_entity.pdbx_description
1 polymer ?
#
loop_
_entity_poly.entity_id
_entity_poly.type
_entity_poly.pdbx_seq_one_letter_code
_entity_poly.pdbx_strand_id
1 'polypeptide(L)'
;MPSINEHLKLSLKRTGKNYKELHEWIEGVNATPKDHKERHDILKIPQFLPIIEERFEKEGTLEYLQHIKDDYEQTKILNLIRKLKKFKF
;
A
#
# COMPACT_ATOMS: atom_id res chain seq x y z
N MET A 1 -5.44 -6.44 3.19
CA MET A 1 -4.37 -5.50 3.55
C MET A 1 -3.43 -6.23 4.48
N PRO A 2 -2.15 -6.35 4.11
CA PRO A 2 -1.07 -6.66 5.03
C PRO A 2 -1.10 -5.70 6.23
N SER A 3 -0.54 -6.13 7.34
CA SER A 3 -0.27 -5.21 8.44
C SER A 3 0.79 -4.18 8.06
N ILE A 4 0.79 -3.02 8.74
CA ILE A 4 1.83 -1.99 8.55
C ILE A 4 3.25 -2.59 8.69
N ASN A 5 3.47 -3.49 9.67
CA ASN A 5 4.76 -4.15 9.87
C ASN A 5 5.18 -5.01 8.66
N GLU A 6 4.23 -5.66 7.99
CA GLU A 6 4.51 -6.41 6.77
C GLU A 6 4.87 -5.48 5.62
N HIS A 7 4.14 -4.37 5.46
CA HIS A 7 4.45 -3.33 4.47
C HIS A 7 5.86 -2.77 4.66
N LEU A 8 6.23 -2.36 5.88
CA LEU A 8 7.59 -1.86 6.20
C LEU A 8 8.69 -2.87 5.83
N LYS A 9 8.46 -4.15 6.14
CA LYS A 9 9.41 -5.23 5.83
C LYS A 9 9.56 -5.45 4.33
N LEU A 10 8.45 -5.41 3.60
CA LEU A 10 8.44 -5.59 2.14
C LEU A 10 9.10 -4.39 1.44
N SER A 11 8.81 -3.16 1.86
CA SER A 11 9.43 -1.94 1.35
C SER A 11 10.94 -1.96 1.56
N LEU A 12 11.39 -2.30 2.77
CA LEU A 12 12.82 -2.41 3.08
C LEU A 12 13.50 -3.45 2.19
N LYS A 13 12.87 -4.59 1.97
CA LYS A 13 13.41 -5.67 1.12
C LYS A 13 13.51 -5.25 -0.35
N ARG A 14 12.54 -4.50 -0.87
CA ARG A 14 12.49 -4.07 -2.28
C ARG A 14 13.38 -2.88 -2.58
N THR A 15 13.40 -1.90 -1.69
CA THR A 15 13.94 -0.56 -1.97
C THR A 15 15.16 -0.20 -1.13
N GLY A 16 15.47 -0.98 -0.09
CA GLY A 16 16.49 -0.63 0.91
C GLY A 16 16.03 0.44 1.91
N LYS A 17 14.81 0.98 1.78
CA LYS A 17 14.18 1.93 2.70
C LYS A 17 12.83 1.37 3.17
N ASN A 18 12.49 1.56 4.45
CA ASN A 18 11.22 1.06 4.97
C ASN A 18 10.03 2.01 4.71
N TYR A 19 10.28 3.24 4.25
CA TYR A 19 9.27 4.28 4.01
C TYR A 19 8.27 4.44 5.17
N LYS A 20 8.76 4.35 6.41
CA LYS A 20 7.90 4.27 7.60
C LYS A 20 6.88 5.40 7.69
N GLU A 21 7.33 6.64 7.52
CA GLU A 21 6.47 7.81 7.57
C GLU A 21 5.38 7.78 6.49
N LEU A 22 5.73 7.36 5.27
CA LEU A 22 4.76 7.19 4.18
C LEU A 22 3.71 6.14 4.55
N HIS A 23 4.10 4.96 5.04
CA HIS A 23 3.14 3.93 5.42
C HIS A 23 2.26 4.34 6.60
N GLU A 24 2.81 5.03 7.60
CA GLU A 24 2.03 5.58 8.72
C GLU A 24 1.04 6.66 8.26
N TRP A 25 1.45 7.48 7.28
CA TRP A 25 0.57 8.46 6.64
C TRP A 25 -0.55 7.75 5.85
N ILE A 26 -0.24 6.74 5.06
CA ILE A 26 -1.26 6.01 4.27
C ILE A 26 -2.28 5.31 5.19
N GLU A 27 -1.79 4.56 6.18
CA GLU A 27 -2.63 3.79 7.12
C GLU A 27 -3.44 4.69 8.07
N GLY A 28 -3.04 5.94 8.25
CA GLY A 28 -3.75 6.87 9.11
C GLY A 28 -3.54 6.55 10.59
N VAL A 29 -2.37 6.06 10.99
CA VAL A 29 -2.02 5.83 12.41
C VAL A 29 -2.20 7.11 13.25
N ASN A 30 -2.10 8.28 12.60
CA ASN A 30 -2.41 9.60 13.17
C ASN A 30 -3.56 10.33 12.45
N ALA A 31 -4.39 9.63 11.68
CA ALA A 31 -5.46 10.21 10.87
C ALA A 31 -6.81 9.53 11.13
N THR A 32 -7.90 10.11 10.64
CA THR A 32 -9.23 9.54 10.86
C THR A 32 -9.45 8.29 9.98
N PRO A 33 -10.38 7.39 10.32
CA PRO A 33 -10.76 6.27 9.43
C PRO A 33 -11.19 6.73 8.03
N LYS A 34 -11.69 7.96 7.90
CA LYS A 34 -12.01 8.58 6.62
C LYS A 34 -10.75 8.82 5.79
N ASP A 35 -9.70 9.36 6.40
CA ASP A 35 -8.43 9.62 5.72
C ASP A 35 -7.83 8.32 5.16
N HIS A 36 -7.81 7.26 5.96
CA HIS A 36 -7.40 5.94 5.51
C HIS A 36 -8.20 5.50 4.28
N LYS A 37 -9.53 5.56 4.35
CA LYS A 37 -10.40 5.14 3.24
C LYS A 37 -10.13 5.96 1.97
N GLU A 38 -9.96 7.27 2.10
CA GLU A 38 -9.72 8.14 0.95
C GLU A 38 -8.34 7.89 0.32
N ARG A 39 -7.29 7.70 1.14
CA ARG A 39 -5.92 7.44 0.68
C ARG A 39 -5.76 6.07 0.00
N HIS A 40 -6.70 5.14 0.21
CA HIS A 40 -6.75 3.83 -0.46
C HIS A 40 -7.78 3.74 -1.59
N ASP A 41 -8.56 4.80 -1.82
CA ASP A 41 -9.53 4.84 -2.91
C ASP A 41 -8.81 5.05 -4.25
N ILE A 42 -8.88 4.05 -5.14
CA ILE A 42 -8.23 4.10 -6.46
C ILE A 42 -8.63 5.35 -7.25
N LEU A 43 -9.88 5.80 -7.11
CA LEU A 43 -10.37 6.98 -7.84
C LEU A 43 -9.79 8.29 -7.28
N LYS A 44 -9.27 8.27 -6.05
CA LYS A 44 -8.67 9.43 -5.40
C LYS A 44 -7.14 9.43 -5.42
N ILE A 45 -6.49 8.31 -5.74
CA ILE A 45 -5.02 8.21 -5.87
C ILE A 45 -4.39 9.41 -6.60
N PRO A 46 -4.90 9.86 -7.78
CA PRO A 46 -4.28 10.98 -8.50
C PRO A 46 -4.20 12.29 -7.69
N GLN A 47 -5.08 12.48 -6.70
CA GLN A 47 -5.09 13.67 -5.84
C GLN A 47 -3.95 13.65 -4.82
N PHE A 48 -3.46 12.46 -4.45
CA PHE A 48 -2.41 12.30 -3.45
C PHE A 48 -1.00 12.20 -4.06
N LEU A 49 -0.89 11.84 -5.34
CA LEU A 49 0.43 11.71 -5.99
C LEU A 49 1.29 12.98 -5.85
N PRO A 50 0.78 14.21 -6.10
CA PRO A 50 1.61 15.41 -5.96
C PRO A 50 2.10 15.64 -4.52
N ILE A 51 1.26 15.34 -3.53
CA ILE A 51 1.57 15.51 -2.10
C ILE A 51 2.67 14.53 -1.67
N ILE A 52 2.62 13.31 -2.19
CA ILE A 52 3.58 12.25 -1.88
C ILE A 52 4.90 12.51 -2.60
N GLU A 53 4.85 12.93 -3.87
CA GLU A 53 6.05 13.25 -4.64
C GLU A 53 6.80 14.46 -4.06
N GLU A 54 6.09 15.46 -3.55
CA GLU A 54 6.71 16.59 -2.85
C GLU A 54 7.46 16.17 -1.57
N ARG A 55 6.95 15.16 -0.85
CA ARG A 55 7.50 14.75 0.46
C ARG A 55 8.50 13.61 0.39
N PHE A 56 8.32 12.69 -0.54
CA PHE A 56 9.07 11.43 -0.63
C PHE A 56 9.67 11.18 -2.00
N GLU A 57 9.66 12.20 -2.86
CA GLU A 57 10.17 12.17 -4.22
C GLU A 57 9.47 11.09 -5.07
N LYS A 58 10.04 10.82 -6.23
CA LYS A 58 9.53 9.82 -7.16
C LYS A 58 9.56 8.41 -6.56
N GLU A 59 10.57 8.08 -5.76
CA GLU A 59 10.71 6.75 -5.17
C GLU A 59 9.60 6.45 -4.15
N GLY A 60 9.25 7.41 -3.28
CA GLY A 60 8.13 7.25 -2.35
C GLY A 60 6.78 7.23 -3.04
N THR A 61 6.62 7.92 -4.16
CA THR A 61 5.41 7.84 -4.99
C THR A 61 5.20 6.44 -5.55
N LEU A 62 6.28 5.80 -6.03
CA LEU A 62 6.24 4.42 -6.48
C LEU A 62 5.92 3.46 -5.33
N GLU A 63 6.47 3.71 -4.13
CA GLU A 63 6.17 2.89 -2.96
C GLU A 63 4.70 3.05 -2.51
N TYR A 64 4.12 4.26 -2.57
CA TYR A 64 2.69 4.46 -2.31
C TYR A 64 1.82 3.62 -3.26
N LEU A 65 2.10 3.68 -4.56
CA LEU A 65 1.38 2.87 -5.55
C LEU A 65 1.57 1.38 -5.31
N GLN A 66 2.77 0.96 -4.91
CA GLN A 66 3.07 -0.43 -4.58
C GLN A 66 2.31 -0.91 -3.34
N HIS A 67 2.20 -0.07 -2.30
CA HIS A 67 1.41 -0.35 -1.11
C HIS A 67 -0.06 -0.59 -1.46
N ILE A 68 -0.68 0.33 -2.24
CA ILE A 68 -2.06 0.16 -2.71
C ILE A 68 -2.21 -1.12 -3.53
N LYS A 69 -1.29 -1.39 -4.45
CA LYS A 69 -1.30 -2.63 -5.23
C LYS A 69 -1.26 -3.87 -4.32
N ASP A 70 -0.38 -3.88 -3.33
CA ASP A 70 -0.24 -4.99 -2.37
C ASP A 70 -1.54 -5.21 -1.58
N ASP A 71 -2.23 -4.13 -1.20
CA ASP A 71 -3.51 -4.20 -0.51
C ASP A 71 -4.64 -4.79 -1.35
N TYR A 72 -4.74 -4.36 -2.61
CA TYR A 72 -5.71 -4.89 -3.57
C TYR A 72 -5.43 -6.35 -3.91
N GLU A 73 -4.18 -6.70 -4.20
CA GLU A 73 -3.79 -8.06 -4.60
C GLU A 73 -3.89 -9.08 -3.48
N GLN A 74 -3.73 -8.64 -2.23
CA GLN A 74 -3.85 -9.49 -1.04
C GLN A 74 -5.26 -9.50 -0.45
N THR A 75 -6.26 -9.01 -1.19
CA THR A 75 -7.66 -9.24 -0.84
C THR A 75 -7.94 -10.74 -0.71
N LYS A 76 -8.75 -11.10 0.29
CA LYS A 76 -9.07 -12.49 0.63
C LYS A 76 -9.59 -13.29 -0.58
N ILE A 77 -10.32 -12.62 -1.48
CA ILE A 77 -10.88 -13.19 -2.70
C ILE A 77 -9.77 -13.61 -3.69
N LEU A 78 -8.80 -12.74 -3.97
CA LEU A 78 -7.68 -13.07 -4.85
C LEU A 78 -6.77 -14.15 -4.25
N ASN A 79 -6.57 -14.10 -2.94
CA ASN A 79 -5.84 -15.15 -2.22
C ASN A 79 -6.57 -16.51 -2.29
N LEU A 80 -7.90 -16.52 -2.18
CA LEU A 80 -8.71 -17.73 -2.34
C LEU A 80 -8.62 -18.27 -3.77
N ILE A 81 -8.77 -17.41 -4.79
CA ILE A 81 -8.63 -17.79 -6.21
C ILE A 81 -7.24 -18.37 -6.50
N ARG A 82 -6.16 -17.75 -5.97
CA ARG A 82 -4.79 -18.26 -6.11
C ARG A 82 -4.61 -19.62 -5.46
N LYS A 83 -5.18 -19.85 -4.26
CA LYS A 83 -5.14 -21.16 -3.59
C LYS A 83 -5.88 -22.21 -4.43
N LEU A 84 -7.10 -21.93 -4.86
CA LEU A 84 -7.89 -22.86 -5.69
C LEU A 84 -7.20 -23.20 -7.02
N LYS A 85 -6.54 -22.24 -7.67
CA LYS A 85 -5.74 -22.50 -8.88
C LYS A 85 -4.54 -23.43 -8.66
N LYS A 86 -3.97 -23.47 -7.45
CA LYS A 86 -2.89 -24.41 -7.10
C LYS A 86 -3.40 -25.84 -6.89
N PHE A 87 -4.70 -26.04 -6.72
CA PHE A 87 -5.35 -27.35 -6.58
C PHE A 87 -5.97 -27.86 -7.90
N LYS A 88 -5.42 -27.46 -9.06
CA LYS A 88 -5.81 -28.12 -10.31
C LYS A 88 -5.49 -29.62 -10.22
N PHE A 89 -6.54 -30.44 -10.34
CA PHE A 89 -6.49 -31.83 -10.82
C PHE A 89 -5.97 -31.86 -12.26
#